data_AF-A0A1U6GIH2-F1
#
_entry.id   AF-A0A1U6GIH2-F1
#
_cell.length_a   1.000
_cell.length_b   1.000
_cell.length_c   1.000
_cell.angle_alpha   90.00
_cell.angle_beta   90.00
_cell.angle_gamma   90.00
#
_symmetry.space_group_name_H-M   'P 1'
#
loop_
_entity.id
_entity.type
_entity.pdbx_description
1 polymer ?
#
loop_
_entity_poly.entity_id
_entity_poly.type
_entity_poly.pdbx_seq_one_letter_code
_entity_poly.pdbx_strand_id
1 'polypeptide(L)'
;MKNKKMRPISAKVSKNKSANPAKLRQKWWFAIILIALLIGYLVWKNSLPAANTTAVESLPATTEQTEAVPSTATSLDNVVKEGTLDDSQAIAAVTDTEAPDPETILNAPLPETDSLAKEEIDRLEDERKRLAEQEKIATEQITMTKQLTEMKAEQIELLEQQIAQLEADTNAKTSAK
;
A
#
# COMPACT_ATOMS: atom_id res chain seq x y z
N MET A 1 58.02 -33.65 -45.45
CA MET A 1 56.91 -32.68 -45.48
C MET A 1 55.74 -33.34 -44.75
N LYS A 2 55.08 -32.83 -43.70
CA LYS A 2 54.62 -31.48 -43.37
C LYS A 2 54.44 -31.41 -41.84
N ASN A 3 55.02 -30.39 -41.22
CA ASN A 3 55.01 -30.09 -39.79
C ASN A 3 53.80 -29.18 -39.49
N LYS A 4 52.82 -29.70 -38.72
CA LYS A 4 51.66 -28.93 -38.25
C LYS A 4 52.06 -28.06 -37.06
N LYS A 5 52.35 -26.79 -37.33
CA LYS A 5 52.42 -25.74 -36.30
C LYS A 5 50.99 -25.34 -35.94
N MET A 6 50.51 -25.71 -34.75
CA MET A 6 49.28 -25.14 -34.20
C MET A 6 49.63 -23.77 -33.57
N ARG A 7 48.86 -22.77 -33.99
CA ARG A 7 48.98 -21.36 -33.59
C ARG A 7 48.45 -21.19 -32.17
N PRO A 8 49.03 -20.32 -31.33
CA PRO A 8 48.36 -19.90 -30.11
C PRO A 8 47.17 -19.01 -30.47
N ILE A 9 45.98 -19.40 -29.99
CA ILE A 9 44.77 -18.58 -30.06
C ILE A 9 44.96 -17.45 -29.04
N SER A 10 45.31 -16.26 -29.54
CA SER A 10 45.34 -15.04 -28.74
C SER A 10 43.91 -14.68 -28.37
N ALA A 11 43.48 -15.10 -27.18
CA ALA A 11 42.28 -14.56 -26.54
C ALA A 11 42.59 -13.12 -26.12
N LYS A 12 41.99 -12.15 -26.82
CA LYS A 12 41.97 -10.76 -26.37
C LYS A 12 41.27 -10.70 -25.01
N VAL A 13 42.06 -10.60 -23.95
CA VAL A 13 41.60 -10.18 -22.62
C VAL A 13 40.94 -8.82 -22.77
N SER A 14 39.61 -8.80 -22.66
CA SER A 14 38.84 -7.57 -22.47
C SER A 14 39.28 -6.97 -21.14
N LYS A 15 40.04 -5.87 -21.20
CA LYS A 15 40.31 -5.01 -20.04
C LYS A 15 39.02 -4.25 -19.74
N ASN A 16 38.13 -4.86 -18.97
CA ASN A 16 37.12 -4.15 -18.22
C ASN A 16 37.85 -3.23 -17.22
N LYS A 17 37.83 -1.94 -17.54
CA LYS A 17 38.35 -0.88 -16.67
C LYS A 17 37.67 -1.00 -15.32
N SER A 18 38.44 -1.39 -14.31
CA SER A 18 38.08 -1.29 -12.90
C SER A 18 37.69 0.16 -12.59
N ALA A 19 36.38 0.41 -12.50
CA ALA A 19 35.86 1.66 -11.98
C ALA A 19 35.91 1.54 -10.45
N ASN A 20 36.78 2.35 -9.83
CA ASN A 20 36.92 2.44 -8.38
C ASN A 20 35.55 2.52 -7.69
N PRO A 21 35.19 1.56 -6.79
CA PRO A 21 33.87 1.52 -6.14
C PRO A 21 33.63 2.71 -5.20
N ALA A 22 34.68 3.45 -4.86
CA ALA A 22 34.59 4.67 -4.04
C ALA A 22 33.74 5.78 -4.70
N LYS A 23 33.82 5.94 -6.03
CA LYS A 23 33.02 6.97 -6.74
C LYS A 23 31.56 6.56 -6.95
N LEU A 24 31.26 5.26 -6.92
CA LEU A 24 29.89 4.74 -7.02
C LEU A 24 29.13 4.93 -5.70
N ARG A 25 29.80 4.69 -4.56
CA ARG A 25 29.23 4.91 -3.22
C ARG A 25 28.90 6.39 -2.95
N GLN A 26 29.76 7.31 -3.38
CA GLN A 26 29.54 8.74 -3.17
C GLN A 26 28.31 9.27 -3.94
N LYS A 27 28.09 8.81 -5.18
CA LYS A 27 26.91 9.20 -5.97
C LYS A 27 25.60 8.69 -5.38
N TRP A 28 25.64 7.53 -4.73
CA TRP A 28 24.46 6.95 -4.10
C TRP A 28 24.05 7.72 -2.84
N TRP A 29 25.02 8.24 -2.07
CA TRP A 29 24.74 9.15 -0.95
C TRP A 29 24.01 10.41 -1.39
N PHE A 30 24.41 11.03 -2.52
CA PHE A 30 23.68 12.18 -3.04
C PHE A 30 22.26 11.83 -3.49
N ALA A 31 22.04 10.64 -4.07
CA ALA A 31 20.70 10.18 -4.43
C ALA A 31 19.81 9.98 -3.18
N ILE A 32 20.35 9.37 -2.13
CA ILE A 32 19.65 9.17 -0.85
C ILE A 32 19.31 10.51 -0.20
N ILE A 33 20.25 11.46 -0.19
CA ILE A 33 20.04 12.81 0.34
C ILE A 33 18.94 13.54 -0.45
N LEU A 34 18.96 13.47 -1.79
CA LEU A 34 17.91 14.05 -2.63
C LEU A 34 16.53 13.46 -2.36
N ILE A 35 16.44 12.14 -2.17
CA ILE A 35 15.20 11.45 -1.84
C ILE A 35 14.67 11.88 -0.47
N ALA A 36 15.54 11.94 0.54
CA ALA A 36 15.17 12.41 1.88
C ALA A 36 14.66 13.86 1.87
N LEU A 37 15.30 14.73 1.07
CA LEU A 37 14.90 16.13 0.91
C LEU A 37 13.54 16.27 0.20
N LEU A 38 13.27 15.43 -0.82
CA LEU A 38 11.95 15.36 -1.46
C LEU A 38 10.86 14.90 -0.47
N ILE A 39 11.13 13.85 0.30
CA ILE A 39 10.17 13.34 1.29
C ILE A 39 9.89 14.39 2.37
N GLY A 40 10.95 15.04 2.89
CA GLY A 40 10.81 16.14 3.85
C GLY A 40 10.01 17.31 3.28
N TYR A 41 10.23 17.69 2.02
CA TYR A 41 9.47 18.74 1.34
C TYR A 41 7.99 18.36 1.13
N LEU A 42 7.70 17.11 0.76
CA LEU A 42 6.32 16.62 0.64
C LEU A 42 5.59 16.61 1.99
N VAL A 43 6.24 16.14 3.05
CA VAL A 43 5.68 16.14 4.41
C VAL A 43 5.48 17.58 4.91
N TRP A 44 6.41 18.49 4.65
CA TRP A 44 6.27 19.91 4.99
C TRP A 44 5.11 20.56 4.22
N LYS A 45 5.00 20.32 2.91
CA LYS A 45 3.94 20.90 2.08
C LYS A 45 2.57 20.31 2.39
N ASN A 46 2.48 19.05 2.80
CA ASN A 46 1.22 18.42 3.21
C ASN A 46 0.87 18.68 4.68
N SER A 47 1.84 19.08 5.51
CA SER A 47 1.62 19.50 6.90
C SER A 47 1.20 20.97 7.00
N LEU A 48 0.32 21.46 6.11
CA LEU A 48 -0.42 22.68 6.47
C LEU A 48 -1.33 22.31 7.65
N PRO A 49 -1.14 22.90 8.84
CA PRO A 49 -2.13 22.75 9.89
C PRO A 49 -3.42 23.41 9.39
N ALA A 50 -4.46 22.61 9.14
CA ALA A 50 -5.81 23.15 9.25
C ALA A 50 -5.89 23.79 10.63
N ALA A 51 -6.11 25.10 10.66
CA ALA A 51 -6.25 25.87 11.87
C ALA A 51 -7.50 25.40 12.63
N ASN A 52 -7.38 24.29 13.35
CA ASN A 52 -8.35 23.86 14.35
C ASN A 52 -7.73 24.18 15.70
N THR A 53 -7.77 25.47 15.98
CA THR A 53 -7.66 26.11 17.28
C THR A 53 -8.29 25.28 18.39
N THR A 54 -7.60 25.34 19.53
CA THR A 54 -8.09 25.14 20.90
C THR A 54 -7.71 23.82 21.56
N ALA A 55 -6.54 23.90 22.19
CA ALA A 55 -6.26 23.28 23.47
C ALA A 55 -7.43 23.43 24.44
N VAL A 56 -7.90 22.31 25.00
CA VAL A 56 -8.76 22.28 26.17
C VAL A 56 -7.91 21.75 27.32
N GLU A 57 -7.24 22.67 28.01
CA GLU A 57 -6.96 22.52 29.44
C GLU A 57 -6.97 23.93 30.07
N SER A 58 -8.07 24.27 30.74
CA SER A 58 -8.10 25.09 31.95
C SER A 58 -9.54 25.33 32.40
N LEU A 59 -9.73 25.18 33.71
CA LEU A 59 -10.89 25.41 34.57
C LEU A 59 -11.68 26.72 34.35
N PRO A 60 -12.91 26.81 34.93
CA PRO A 60 -13.94 27.79 34.60
C PRO A 60 -13.83 29.07 35.45
N ALA A 61 -14.15 30.23 34.86
CA ALA A 61 -14.53 31.43 35.60
C ALA A 61 -15.40 32.38 34.76
N THR A 62 -16.64 32.52 35.23
CA THR A 62 -17.61 33.62 35.15
C THR A 62 -17.06 35.01 34.79
N THR A 63 -17.74 35.75 33.89
CA THR A 63 -18.43 37.05 34.15
C THR A 63 -18.88 37.74 32.84
N GLU A 64 -20.08 38.33 32.93
CA GLU A 64 -20.87 39.27 32.08
C GLU A 64 -20.02 40.38 31.37
N GLN A 65 -20.43 41.18 30.37
CA GLN A 65 -21.69 41.57 29.73
C GLN A 65 -21.37 42.43 28.47
N THR A 66 -22.29 42.45 27.49
CA THR A 66 -22.73 43.61 26.67
C THR A 66 -22.00 44.07 25.38
N GLU A 67 -22.79 43.99 24.28
CA GLU A 67 -22.83 44.73 22.98
C GLU A 67 -21.60 44.71 22.04
N ALA A 68 -21.69 44.48 20.72
CA ALA A 68 -22.79 44.65 19.77
C ALA A 68 -22.72 43.67 18.57
N VAL A 69 -23.90 43.33 18.05
CA VAL A 69 -24.28 42.58 16.83
C VAL A 69 -24.00 43.44 15.56
N PRO A 70 -23.82 42.93 14.31
CA PRO A 70 -24.32 41.66 13.77
C PRO A 70 -23.33 40.75 13.05
N SER A 71 -23.52 39.45 13.28
CA SER A 71 -23.21 38.39 12.34
C SER A 71 -24.30 38.30 11.28
N THR A 72 -23.93 38.35 10.00
CA THR A 72 -24.76 37.79 8.92
C THR A 72 -24.35 36.33 8.76
N ALA A 73 -24.97 35.47 9.55
CA ALA A 73 -25.19 34.07 9.17
C ALA A 73 -26.54 34.04 8.47
N THR A 74 -26.54 33.85 7.15
CA THR A 74 -27.77 33.61 6.40
C THR A 74 -28.18 32.16 6.63
N SER A 75 -28.90 31.95 7.73
CA SER A 75 -29.81 30.83 7.90
C SER A 75 -30.99 31.07 6.98
N LEU A 76 -31.27 30.05 6.17
CA LEU A 76 -32.42 29.93 5.29
C LEU A 76 -33.67 29.75 6.17
N ASP A 77 -34.59 30.71 6.17
CA ASP A 77 -36.02 30.42 6.40
C ASP A 77 -36.93 31.47 5.73
N ASN A 78 -37.70 30.96 4.76
CA ASN A 78 -39.08 31.28 4.37
C ASN A 78 -39.58 32.73 4.33
N VAL A 79 -39.91 33.17 3.10
CA VAL A 79 -41.07 34.03 2.86
C VAL A 79 -41.97 33.38 1.82
N VAL A 80 -43.16 33.05 2.32
CA VAL A 80 -44.36 32.60 1.62
C VAL A 80 -44.63 33.47 0.39
N LYS A 81 -44.69 32.83 -0.78
CA LYS A 81 -45.56 33.25 -1.86
C LYS A 81 -46.48 32.09 -2.20
N GLU A 82 -47.71 32.26 -1.76
CA GLU A 82 -48.91 31.58 -2.21
C GLU A 82 -48.90 31.43 -3.73
N GLY A 83 -48.89 30.18 -4.16
CA GLY A 83 -48.90 29.75 -5.54
C GLY A 83 -49.36 28.31 -5.53
N THR A 84 -50.68 28.15 -5.70
CA THR A 84 -51.43 26.91 -5.92
C THR A 84 -50.55 25.73 -6.32
N LEU A 85 -50.38 24.78 -5.40
CA LEU A 85 -49.90 23.45 -5.74
C LEU A 85 -51.01 22.76 -6.51
N ASP A 86 -50.81 22.62 -7.82
CA ASP A 86 -51.50 21.64 -8.63
C ASP A 86 -50.96 20.25 -8.21
N ASP A 87 -51.53 19.71 -7.14
CA ASP A 87 -51.35 18.33 -6.69
C ASP A 87 -52.06 17.37 -7.64
N SER A 88 -51.68 17.36 -8.92
CA SER A 88 -52.27 16.48 -9.90
C SER A 88 -51.29 16.02 -10.97
N GLN A 89 -50.06 15.68 -10.58
CA GLN A 89 -49.18 14.95 -11.49
C GLN A 89 -48.16 14.05 -10.78
N ALA A 90 -48.63 13.15 -9.91
CA ALA A 90 -47.80 12.04 -9.43
C ALA A 90 -48.61 10.82 -8.94
N ILE A 91 -49.72 10.48 -9.59
CA ILE A 91 -50.36 9.17 -9.40
C ILE A 91 -51.16 8.81 -10.65
N ALA A 92 -50.45 8.34 -11.68
CA ALA A 92 -51.07 7.62 -12.78
C ALA A 92 -50.86 6.12 -12.54
N ALA A 93 -51.95 5.48 -12.11
CA ALA A 93 -52.23 4.05 -12.06
C ALA A 93 -51.55 3.19 -10.97
N VAL A 94 -52.03 3.34 -9.73
CA VAL A 94 -52.31 2.18 -8.85
C VAL A 94 -53.70 2.38 -8.27
N THR A 95 -54.70 2.05 -9.09
CA THR A 95 -56.05 1.73 -8.60
C THR A 95 -56.08 0.27 -8.20
N ASP A 96 -56.74 0.01 -7.08
CA ASP A 96 -57.07 -1.27 -6.46
C ASP A 96 -56.00 -1.94 -5.57
N THR A 97 -56.17 -1.68 -4.28
CA THR A 97 -55.81 -2.61 -3.20
C THR A 97 -56.75 -3.82 -3.27
N GLU A 98 -56.54 -4.70 -4.24
CA GLU A 98 -57.04 -6.07 -4.23
C GLU A 98 -55.90 -6.95 -3.71
N ALA A 99 -56.17 -7.74 -2.66
CA ALA A 99 -55.18 -8.71 -2.19
C ALA A 99 -54.87 -9.68 -3.35
N PRO A 100 -53.60 -9.88 -3.71
CA PRO A 100 -53.26 -10.72 -4.85
C PRO A 100 -53.74 -12.15 -4.61
N ASP A 101 -54.40 -12.74 -5.62
CA ASP A 101 -54.98 -14.08 -5.55
C ASP A 101 -53.89 -15.14 -5.24
N PRO A 102 -53.98 -15.90 -4.13
CA PRO A 102 -52.93 -16.83 -3.72
C PRO A 102 -52.61 -17.90 -4.76
N GLU A 103 -53.59 -18.33 -5.57
CA GLU A 103 -53.37 -19.28 -6.66
C GLU A 103 -52.51 -18.69 -7.78
N THR A 104 -52.65 -17.40 -8.08
CA THR A 104 -51.80 -16.73 -9.10
C THR A 104 -50.35 -16.56 -8.64
N ILE A 105 -50.11 -16.36 -7.34
CA ILE A 105 -48.75 -16.27 -6.77
C ILE A 105 -48.10 -17.65 -6.75
N LEU A 106 -48.86 -18.69 -6.37
CA LEU A 106 -48.32 -20.06 -6.26
C LEU A 106 -48.01 -20.66 -7.63
N ASN A 107 -48.82 -20.34 -8.65
CA ASN A 107 -48.65 -20.82 -10.00
C ASN A 107 -47.85 -19.84 -10.89
N ALA A 108 -47.34 -18.74 -10.32
CA ALA A 108 -46.51 -17.80 -11.06
C ALA A 108 -45.25 -18.53 -11.58
N PRO A 109 -44.93 -18.42 -12.88
CA PRO A 109 -43.72 -19.02 -13.42
C PRO A 109 -42.50 -18.38 -12.75
N LEU A 110 -41.59 -19.24 -12.28
CA LEU A 110 -40.31 -18.79 -11.74
C LEU A 110 -39.54 -18.04 -12.84
N PRO A 111 -38.83 -16.96 -12.51
CA PRO A 111 -38.03 -16.23 -13.48
C PRO A 111 -36.96 -17.16 -14.09
N GLU A 112 -36.95 -17.29 -15.41
CA GLU A 112 -36.10 -18.25 -16.15
C GLU A 112 -34.62 -17.84 -16.24
N THR A 113 -34.30 -16.59 -15.92
CA THR A 113 -32.96 -16.03 -16.19
C THR A 113 -32.01 -16.28 -15.03
N ASP A 114 -31.39 -17.46 -15.01
CA ASP A 114 -30.28 -17.85 -14.12
C ASP A 114 -28.96 -17.11 -14.43
N SER A 115 -29.01 -16.12 -15.33
CA SER A 115 -27.85 -15.35 -15.81
C SER A 115 -27.14 -14.62 -14.67
N LEU A 116 -27.88 -14.11 -13.69
CA LEU A 116 -27.29 -13.40 -12.55
C LEU A 116 -26.53 -14.36 -11.62
N ALA A 117 -27.06 -15.55 -11.38
CA ALA A 117 -26.39 -16.56 -10.57
C ALA A 117 -25.11 -17.06 -11.27
N LYS A 118 -25.16 -17.22 -12.59
CA LYS A 118 -23.99 -17.62 -13.38
C LYS A 118 -22.88 -16.57 -13.38
N GLU A 119 -23.22 -15.28 -13.48
CA GLU A 119 -22.25 -14.18 -13.37
C GLU A 119 -21.61 -14.15 -11.98
N GLU A 120 -22.38 -14.35 -10.91
CA GLU A 120 -21.83 -14.40 -9.56
C GLU A 120 -20.86 -15.58 -9.37
N ILE A 121 -21.17 -16.75 -9.93
CA ILE A 121 -20.25 -17.90 -9.89
C ILE A 121 -18.95 -17.60 -10.62
N ASP A 122 -19.02 -16.99 -11.82
CA ASP A 122 -17.84 -16.63 -12.63
C ASP A 122 -16.96 -15.62 -11.89
N ARG A 123 -17.59 -14.59 -11.32
CA ARG A 123 -16.91 -13.60 -10.48
C ARG A 123 -16.22 -14.25 -9.27
N LEU A 124 -16.90 -15.15 -8.58
CA LEU A 124 -16.33 -15.84 -7.41
C LEU A 124 -15.17 -16.76 -7.82
N GLU A 125 -15.22 -17.39 -8.99
CA GLU A 125 -14.14 -18.22 -9.50
C GLU A 125 -12.88 -17.38 -9.79
N ASP A 126 -13.05 -16.21 -10.41
CA ASP A 126 -11.97 -15.24 -10.62
C ASP A 126 -11.36 -14.76 -9.30
N GLU A 127 -12.19 -14.44 -8.30
CA GLU A 127 -11.73 -14.04 -6.97
C GLU A 127 -10.91 -15.15 -6.30
N ARG A 128 -11.37 -16.41 -6.39
CA ARG A 128 -10.63 -17.57 -5.87
C ARG A 128 -9.30 -17.77 -6.55
N LYS A 129 -9.24 -17.63 -7.88
CA LYS A 129 -8.00 -17.73 -8.64
C LYS A 129 -7.00 -16.66 -8.21
N ARG A 130 -7.45 -15.41 -8.05
CA ARG A 130 -6.62 -14.30 -7.56
C ARG A 130 -6.10 -14.55 -6.14
N LEU A 131 -6.90 -15.17 -5.27
CA LEU A 131 -6.47 -15.52 -3.92
C LEU A 131 -5.43 -16.65 -3.92
N ALA A 132 -5.64 -17.69 -4.73
CA ALA A 132 -4.68 -18.79 -4.86
C ALA A 132 -3.31 -18.31 -5.38
N GLU A 133 -3.30 -17.36 -6.33
CA GLU A 133 -2.06 -16.73 -6.79
C GLU A 133 -1.36 -15.93 -5.68
N GLN A 134 -2.11 -15.21 -4.84
CA GLN A 134 -1.55 -14.48 -3.70
C GLN A 134 -0.97 -15.43 -2.64
N GLU A 135 -1.65 -16.54 -2.34
CA GLU A 135 -1.15 -17.57 -1.43
C GLU A 135 0.16 -18.17 -1.95
N LYS A 136 0.22 -18.47 -3.25
CA LYS A 136 1.44 -18.96 -3.90
C LYS A 136 2.59 -17.95 -3.75
N ILE A 137 2.34 -16.66 -3.99
CA ILE A 137 3.38 -15.63 -3.84
C ILE A 137 3.82 -15.51 -2.37
N ALA A 138 2.89 -15.56 -1.42
CA ALA A 138 3.21 -15.47 0.01
C ALA A 138 4.04 -16.66 0.48
N THR A 139 3.68 -17.88 0.08
CA THR A 139 4.44 -19.10 0.41
C THR A 139 5.83 -19.10 -0.21
N GLU A 140 5.97 -18.57 -1.43
CA GLU A 140 7.27 -18.38 -2.07
C GLU A 140 8.14 -17.36 -1.30
N GLN A 141 7.57 -16.23 -0.86
CA GLN A 141 8.29 -15.25 -0.05
C GLN A 141 8.74 -15.82 1.30
N ILE A 142 7.88 -16.59 1.97
CA ILE A 142 8.24 -17.29 3.22
C ILE A 142 9.40 -18.26 2.98
N THR A 143 9.36 -18.99 1.86
CA THR A 143 10.42 -19.95 1.53
C THR A 143 11.74 -19.25 1.24
N MET A 144 11.72 -18.20 0.43
CA MET A 144 12.91 -17.41 0.09
C MET A 144 13.52 -16.75 1.32
N THR A 145 12.70 -16.19 2.21
CA THR A 145 13.18 -15.56 3.45
C THR A 145 13.79 -16.58 4.39
N LYS A 146 13.20 -17.78 4.51
CA LYS A 146 13.80 -18.88 5.28
C LYS A 146 15.18 -19.27 4.75
N GLN A 147 15.31 -19.47 3.44
CA GLN A 147 16.61 -19.79 2.82
C GLN A 147 17.64 -18.68 3.04
N LEU A 148 17.23 -17.42 2.92
CA LEU A 148 18.12 -16.29 3.19
C LEU A 148 18.60 -16.29 4.64
N THR A 149 17.69 -16.52 5.60
CA THR A 149 18.03 -16.60 7.02
C THR A 149 19.01 -17.75 7.29
N GLU A 150 18.79 -18.92 6.69
CA GLU A 150 19.68 -20.07 6.83
C GLU A 150 21.09 -19.77 6.29
N MET A 151 21.20 -19.25 5.06
CA MET A 151 22.49 -18.83 4.50
C MET A 151 23.19 -17.75 5.34
N LYS A 152 22.42 -16.88 6.03
CA LYS A 152 22.98 -15.87 6.94
C LYS A 152 23.49 -16.50 8.23
N ALA A 153 22.78 -17.48 8.78
CA ALA A 153 23.23 -18.23 9.96
C ALA A 153 24.54 -18.98 9.68
N GLU A 154 24.65 -19.67 8.55
CA GLU A 154 25.89 -20.34 8.14
C GLU A 154 27.08 -19.37 7.99
N GLN A 155 26.83 -18.19 7.42
CA GLN A 155 27.86 -17.14 7.31
C GLN A 155 28.32 -16.63 8.68
N ILE A 156 27.40 -16.50 9.63
CA ILE A 156 27.73 -16.08 10.99
C ILE A 156 28.60 -17.15 11.65
N GLU A 157 28.22 -18.42 11.57
CA GLU A 157 28.99 -19.52 12.14
C GLU A 157 30.42 -19.58 11.57
N LEU A 158 30.57 -19.42 10.26
CA LEU A 158 31.88 -19.38 9.61
C LEU A 158 32.72 -18.19 10.11
N LEU A 159 32.10 -17.02 10.25
CA LEU A 159 32.79 -15.83 10.80
C LEU A 159 33.18 -16.02 12.26
N GLU A 160 32.33 -16.63 13.08
CA GLU A 160 32.63 -16.96 14.48
C GLU A 160 33.83 -17.92 14.57
N GLN A 161 33.88 -18.94 13.71
CA GLN A 161 35.04 -19.84 13.64
C GLN A 161 36.33 -19.10 13.24
N GLN A 162 36.27 -18.19 12.27
CA GLN A 162 37.44 -17.39 11.88
C GLN A 162 37.92 -16.48 13.02
N ILE A 163 36.99 -15.86 13.75
CA ILE A 163 37.31 -15.02 14.90
C ILE A 163 37.97 -15.87 15.99
N ALA A 164 37.41 -17.03 16.32
CA ALA A 164 37.99 -17.93 17.32
C ALA A 164 39.42 -18.39 16.96
N GLN A 165 39.67 -18.70 15.67
CA GLN A 165 41.03 -19.02 15.20
C GLN A 165 41.99 -17.84 15.32
N LEU A 166 41.57 -16.64 14.91
CA LEU A 166 42.38 -15.43 15.03
C LEU A 166 42.68 -15.09 16.51
N GLU A 167 41.72 -15.27 17.40
CA GLU A 167 41.91 -15.10 18.84
C GLU A 167 42.91 -16.13 19.40
N ALA A 168 42.82 -17.39 18.98
CA ALA A 168 43.79 -18.42 19.36
C ALA A 168 45.21 -18.10 18.86
N ASP A 169 45.35 -17.70 17.59
CA ASP A 169 46.64 -17.36 16.97
C ASP A 169 47.28 -16.12 17.61
N THR A 170 46.47 -15.10 17.92
CA THR A 170 46.95 -13.89 18.60
C THR A 170 47.40 -14.19 20.02
N ASN A 171 46.65 -15.01 20.77
CA ASN A 171 47.03 -15.45 22.12
C ASN A 171 48.29 -16.34 22.12
N ALA A 172 48.43 -17.24 21.15
CA ALA A 172 49.64 -18.05 21.00
C ALA A 172 50.87 -17.16 20.73
N LYS A 173 50.74 -16.15 19.86
CA LYS A 173 51.83 -15.23 19.50
C LYS A 173 52.22 -14.27 20.63
N THR A 174 51.29 -13.87 21.49
CA THR A 174 51.59 -13.02 22.66
C THR A 174 52.24 -13.82 23.79
N SER A 175 51.91 -15.10 23.95
CA SER A 175 52.52 -15.97 24.98
C SER A 175 53.96 -16.43 24.66
N ALA A 176 54.37 -16.40 23.39
CA ALA A 176 55.69 -16.82 22.93
C ALA A 176 56.75 -15.70 22.95
N LYS A 177 56.43 -14.54 23.53
CA LYS A 177 57.30 -13.36 23.60
C LYS A 177 57.56 -12.97 25.05
#